data_AF-A0A327SU63-F1
#
_entry.id   AF-A0A327SU63-F1
#
_cell.length_a   1.000
_cell.length_b   1.000
_cell.length_c   1.000
_cell.angle_alpha   90.00
_cell.angle_beta   90.00
_cell.angle_gamma   90.00
#
_symmetry.space_group_name_H-M   'P 1'
#
loop_
_entity.id
_entity.type
_entity.pdbx_description
1 polymer ?
#
loop_
_entity_poly.entity_id
_entity_poly.type
_entity_poly.pdbx_seq_one_letter_code
_entity_poly.pdbx_strand_id
1 'polypeptide(L)'
;MTSATTVSSPSPGRVSGALRRGLGPGAGRALAAGVRQPRTPPPWSPAAVDADLRAALDAFEQQTVDWCEAFEDFDEDVLAEAAAEARVFRRDSGAAVHQLVADLVGQLADWDRALDRLGKTLTAAARARPLPDWAATAARTEEARRRRARQTLLEAIALHHHRGPAPDPRTRHPW
;
A
#
# COMPACT_ATOMS: atom_id res chain seq x y z
N MET A 1 -52.22 -12.59 -0.86
CA MET A 1 -52.33 -13.95 -1.42
C MET A 1 -50.98 -14.63 -1.19
N THR A 2 -50.81 -15.32 -0.05
CA THR A 2 -50.87 -16.81 0.08
C THR A 2 -49.69 -17.49 -0.62
N SER A 3 -48.83 -18.33 -0.02
CA SER A 3 -48.82 -18.98 1.29
C SER A 3 -47.41 -19.53 1.59
N ALA A 4 -47.12 -19.73 2.88
CA ALA A 4 -46.09 -20.63 3.39
C ALA A 4 -46.40 -22.10 3.05
N THR A 5 -45.38 -22.97 3.06
CA THR A 5 -45.60 -24.42 3.21
C THR A 5 -44.47 -25.03 4.05
N THR A 6 -44.85 -25.37 5.28
CA THR A 6 -44.23 -26.35 6.18
C THR A 6 -44.91 -27.68 5.95
N VAL A 7 -44.17 -28.79 5.80
CA VAL A 7 -44.60 -30.16 6.19
C VAL A 7 -43.31 -30.97 6.49
N SER A 8 -42.98 -31.28 7.74
CA SER A 8 -43.47 -32.36 8.62
C SER A 8 -43.01 -33.77 8.24
N SER A 9 -42.20 -34.38 9.12
CA SER A 9 -42.02 -35.85 9.24
C SER A 9 -43.23 -36.49 9.94
N PRO A 10 -43.43 -37.82 9.87
CA PRO A 10 -42.91 -38.70 10.94
C PRO A 10 -42.53 -40.17 10.57
N SER A 11 -41.72 -40.74 11.48
CA SER A 11 -41.33 -42.13 11.84
C SER A 11 -42.41 -43.24 11.76
N PRO A 12 -42.21 -44.55 12.13
CA PRO A 12 -41.01 -45.25 12.66
C PRO A 12 -40.77 -46.69 12.12
N GLY A 13 -39.62 -47.28 12.44
CA GLY A 13 -39.37 -48.72 12.29
C GLY A 13 -38.51 -49.27 13.44
N ARG A 14 -39.16 -49.97 14.39
CA ARG A 14 -38.52 -50.78 15.46
C ARG A 14 -38.12 -52.13 14.89
N VAL A 15 -36.94 -52.64 15.29
CA VAL A 15 -36.81 -54.05 15.71
C VAL A 15 -35.78 -54.18 16.84
N SER A 16 -36.15 -54.95 17.85
CA SER A 16 -35.46 -55.17 19.12
C SER A 16 -34.64 -56.46 19.12
N GLY A 17 -33.58 -56.49 19.93
CA GLY A 17 -32.94 -57.70 20.49
C GLY A 17 -31.81 -57.27 21.44
N ALA A 18 -32.05 -57.13 22.75
CA ALA A 18 -31.75 -58.12 23.82
C ALA A 18 -30.26 -58.53 23.86
N LEU A 19 -29.46 -58.45 24.94
CA LEU A 19 -29.71 -58.44 26.39
C LEU A 19 -28.45 -57.93 27.17
N ARG A 20 -28.71 -57.09 28.18
CA ARG A 20 -27.99 -56.74 29.44
C ARG A 20 -26.61 -57.33 29.77
N ARG A 21 -25.66 -56.47 30.18
CA ARG A 21 -25.16 -56.29 31.58
C ARG A 21 -23.93 -55.35 31.66
N GLY A 22 -23.98 -54.37 32.58
CA GLY A 22 -22.80 -53.97 33.36
C GLY A 22 -22.33 -52.51 33.29
N LEU A 23 -22.44 -51.82 34.44
CA LEU A 23 -21.48 -50.85 35.02
C LEU A 23 -21.45 -49.38 34.53
N GLY A 24 -22.06 -48.50 35.34
CA GLY A 24 -21.40 -47.27 35.84
C GLY A 24 -21.87 -45.90 35.29
N PRO A 25 -22.44 -45.01 36.14
CA PRO A 25 -22.53 -43.58 35.85
C PRO A 25 -21.19 -42.92 36.23
N GLY A 26 -20.30 -42.74 35.25
CA GLY A 26 -18.96 -42.23 35.53
C GLY A 26 -18.03 -42.24 34.32
N ALA A 27 -18.41 -41.58 33.24
CA ALA A 27 -17.49 -41.21 32.16
C ALA A 27 -18.02 -39.87 31.63
N GLY A 28 -17.53 -38.73 32.06
CA GLY A 28 -16.13 -38.35 31.89
C GLY A 28 -16.13 -37.12 31.01
N ARG A 29 -16.60 -36.00 31.58
CA ARG A 29 -16.26 -34.66 31.07
C ARG A 29 -14.73 -34.58 30.99
N ALA A 30 -14.15 -34.69 29.80
CA ALA A 30 -12.78 -34.23 29.52
C ALA A 30 -12.42 -34.40 28.03
N LEU A 31 -13.05 -33.62 27.15
CA LEU A 31 -12.43 -33.25 25.88
C LEU A 31 -12.29 -31.73 25.81
N ALA A 32 -11.79 -31.14 26.90
CA ALA A 32 -10.97 -29.94 26.77
C ALA A 32 -9.52 -30.46 26.69
N ALA A 33 -9.14 -30.95 25.51
CA ALA A 33 -7.75 -31.20 25.20
C ALA A 33 -7.03 -29.85 25.32
N GLY A 34 -6.45 -29.62 26.50
CA GLY A 34 -5.67 -28.43 26.77
C GLY A 34 -4.57 -28.36 25.73
N VAL A 35 -4.68 -27.38 24.83
CA VAL A 35 -3.55 -26.87 24.08
C VAL A 35 -2.58 -26.40 25.14
N ARG A 36 -1.62 -27.26 25.52
CA ARG A 36 -0.49 -26.88 26.35
C ARG A 36 0.23 -25.78 25.57
N GLN A 37 0.09 -24.54 26.04
CA GLN A 37 0.99 -23.48 25.60
C GLN A 37 2.43 -23.97 25.80
N PRO A 38 3.32 -23.75 24.82
CA PRO A 38 4.74 -24.01 25.03
C PRO A 38 5.21 -23.28 26.29
N ARG A 39 5.82 -24.01 27.23
CA ARG A 39 6.31 -23.44 28.50
C ARG A 39 7.54 -22.53 28.34
N THR A 40 8.00 -22.37 27.11
CA THR A 40 9.07 -21.46 26.77
C THR A 40 8.42 -20.36 25.94
N PRO A 41 8.36 -19.09 26.45
CA PRO A 41 7.93 -18.00 25.60
C PRO A 41 8.82 -18.00 24.36
N PRO A 42 8.25 -17.75 23.17
CA PRO A 42 9.07 -17.60 21.97
C PRO A 42 10.18 -16.58 22.26
N PRO A 43 11.37 -16.73 21.66
CA PRO A 43 12.51 -15.82 21.89
C PRO A 43 12.25 -14.38 21.41
N TRP A 44 11.03 -14.08 20.98
CA TRP A 44 10.60 -12.81 20.44
C TRP A 44 9.25 -12.42 21.07
N SER A 45 9.10 -11.13 21.39
CA SER A 45 7.82 -10.58 21.85
C SER A 45 7.05 -10.00 20.66
N PRO A 46 5.70 -10.15 20.61
CA PRO A 46 4.88 -9.47 19.62
C PRO A 46 5.09 -7.95 19.60
N ALA A 47 5.27 -7.35 20.78
CA ALA A 47 5.55 -5.92 20.93
C ALA A 47 6.87 -5.49 20.27
N ALA A 48 7.93 -6.30 20.36
CA ALA A 48 9.20 -6.00 19.71
C ALA A 48 9.05 -5.99 18.18
N VAL A 49 8.30 -6.94 17.63
CA VAL A 49 8.05 -6.99 16.18
C VAL A 49 7.20 -5.81 15.71
N ASP A 50 6.19 -5.46 16.48
CA ASP A 50 5.34 -4.29 16.19
C ASP A 50 6.17 -2.99 16.22
N ALA A 51 7.10 -2.86 17.17
CA ALA A 51 8.05 -1.74 17.23
C ALA A 51 9.02 -1.75 16.04
N ASP A 52 9.59 -2.90 15.67
CA ASP A 52 10.49 -3.04 14.51
C ASP A 52 9.78 -2.61 13.21
N LEU A 53 8.51 -3.00 13.04
CA LEU A 53 7.70 -2.63 11.87
C LEU A 53 7.41 -1.13 11.83
N ARG A 54 7.07 -0.50 12.97
CA ARG A 54 6.86 0.95 13.02
C ARG A 54 8.15 1.71 12.71
N ALA A 55 9.25 1.32 13.32
CA ALA A 55 10.55 1.96 13.06
C ALA A 55 10.94 1.88 11.58
N ALA A 56 10.65 0.77 10.91
CA ALA A 56 10.89 0.63 9.46
C ALA A 56 10.03 1.57 8.62
N LEU A 57 8.75 1.77 9.00
CA LEU A 57 7.85 2.69 8.31
C LEU A 57 8.20 4.15 8.60
N ASP A 58 8.47 4.51 9.86
CA ASP A 58 8.87 5.87 10.24
C ASP A 58 10.16 6.31 9.51
N ALA A 59 11.15 5.41 9.41
CA ALA A 59 12.38 5.68 8.68
C ALA A 59 12.14 5.86 7.18
N PHE A 60 11.21 5.10 6.61
CA PHE A 60 10.81 5.26 5.22
C PHE A 60 10.06 6.56 4.98
N GLU A 61 9.10 6.91 5.85
CA GLU A 61 8.35 8.16 5.78
C GLU A 61 9.29 9.37 5.79
N GLN A 62 10.28 9.38 6.69
CA GLN A 62 11.31 10.42 6.73
C GLN A 62 12.13 10.52 5.44
N GLN A 63 12.46 9.38 4.83
CA GLN A 63 13.18 9.36 3.55
C GLN A 63 12.33 9.88 2.38
N THR A 64 11.00 9.71 2.44
CA THR A 64 10.10 10.09 1.35
C THR A 64 9.63 11.55 1.39
N VAL A 65 9.91 12.30 2.46
CA VAL A 65 9.44 13.69 2.61
C VAL A 65 9.80 14.53 1.38
N ASP A 66 11.08 14.52 1.00
CA ASP A 66 11.56 15.31 -0.14
C ASP A 66 10.86 14.95 -1.46
N TRP A 67 10.55 13.66 -1.69
CA TRP A 67 9.82 13.24 -2.89
C TRP A 67 8.35 13.63 -2.83
N CYS A 68 7.72 13.51 -1.67
CA CYS A 68 6.34 13.94 -1.49
C CYS A 68 6.22 15.44 -1.79
N GLU A 69 7.09 16.27 -1.22
CA GLU A 69 7.13 17.71 -1.48
C GLU A 69 7.39 18.02 -2.96
N ALA A 70 8.35 17.33 -3.60
CA ALA A 70 8.65 17.53 -5.01
C ALA A 70 7.48 17.23 -5.96
N PHE A 71 6.55 16.35 -5.57
CA PHE A 71 5.43 15.92 -6.41
C PHE A 71 4.05 16.42 -5.96
N GLU A 72 3.92 17.02 -4.77
CA GLU A 72 2.63 17.50 -4.24
C GLU A 72 2.10 18.67 -5.06
N ASP A 73 2.98 19.63 -5.38
CA ASP A 73 2.66 20.84 -6.14
C ASP A 73 3.12 20.77 -7.60
N PHE A 74 3.60 19.60 -8.05
CA PHE A 74 4.09 19.45 -9.41
C PHE A 74 2.96 19.37 -10.42
N ASP A 75 3.01 20.21 -11.45
CA ASP A 75 2.10 20.20 -12.59
C ASP A 75 2.77 20.75 -13.87
N GLU A 76 1.96 21.06 -14.89
CA GLU A 76 2.44 21.65 -16.15
C GLU A 76 3.04 23.05 -15.98
N ASP A 77 2.53 23.84 -15.03
CA ASP A 77 2.97 25.22 -14.84
C ASP A 77 4.42 25.26 -14.35
N VAL A 78 4.84 24.27 -13.56
CA VAL A 78 6.25 24.09 -13.16
C VAL A 78 7.16 23.87 -14.39
N LEU A 79 6.71 23.09 -15.38
CA LEU A 79 7.46 22.91 -16.64
C LEU A 79 7.51 24.20 -17.46
N ALA A 80 6.39 24.93 -17.52
CA ALA A 80 6.32 26.22 -18.20
C ALA A 80 7.22 27.26 -17.53
N GLU A 81 7.29 27.26 -16.20
CA GLU A 81 8.16 28.12 -15.40
C GLU A 81 9.63 27.80 -15.66
N ALA A 82 10.05 26.54 -15.62
CA ALA A 82 11.42 26.15 -15.94
C ALA A 82 11.84 26.60 -17.36
N ALA A 83 10.94 26.48 -18.34
CA ALA A 83 11.17 26.99 -19.68
C ALA A 83 11.27 28.53 -19.72
N ALA A 84 10.40 29.24 -18.99
CA ALA A 84 10.41 30.70 -18.92
C ALA A 84 11.67 31.23 -18.24
N GLU A 85 12.07 30.63 -17.12
CA GLU A 85 13.30 30.96 -16.39
C GLU A 85 14.53 30.77 -17.29
N ALA A 86 14.63 29.64 -18.01
CA ALA A 86 15.72 29.41 -18.94
C ALA A 86 15.82 30.52 -20.01
N ARG A 87 14.69 31.01 -20.53
CA ARG A 87 14.66 32.13 -21.49
C ARG A 87 15.16 33.43 -20.86
N VAL A 88 14.79 33.73 -19.61
CA VAL A 88 15.28 34.91 -18.87
C VAL A 88 16.81 34.89 -18.80
N PHE A 89 17.40 33.72 -18.58
CA PHE A 89 18.85 33.53 -18.52
C PHE A 89 19.52 33.22 -19.87
N ARG A 90 18.80 33.36 -21.00
CA ARG A 90 19.30 33.07 -22.36
C ARG A 90 19.85 31.65 -22.54
N ARG A 91 19.27 30.68 -21.83
CA ARG A 91 19.55 29.25 -21.96
C ARG A 91 18.52 28.60 -22.89
N ASP A 92 18.83 27.38 -23.33
CA ASP A 92 17.88 26.57 -24.06
C ASP A 92 16.74 26.12 -23.14
N SER A 93 15.51 26.58 -23.41
CA SER A 93 14.33 26.24 -22.61
C SER A 93 13.95 24.77 -22.73
N GLY A 94 14.15 24.15 -23.90
CA GLY A 94 13.87 22.73 -24.10
C GLY A 94 14.84 21.87 -23.29
N ALA A 95 16.13 22.23 -23.29
CA ALA A 95 17.12 21.54 -22.47
C ALA A 95 16.83 21.68 -20.97
N ALA A 96 16.37 22.85 -20.51
CA ALA A 96 16.00 23.07 -19.11
C ALA A 96 14.81 22.19 -18.67
N VAL A 97 13.74 22.16 -19.48
CA VAL A 97 12.58 21.29 -19.22
C VAL A 97 12.99 19.81 -19.26
N HIS A 98 13.81 19.41 -20.23
CA HIS A 98 14.29 18.04 -20.32
C HIS A 98 15.10 17.62 -19.09
N GLN A 99 15.98 18.50 -18.60
CA GLN A 99 16.75 18.25 -17.38
C GLN A 99 15.85 18.09 -16.16
N LEU A 100 14.89 18.99 -15.97
CA LEU A 100 13.92 18.90 -14.87
C LEU A 100 13.14 17.59 -14.91
N VAL A 101 12.62 17.21 -16.08
CA VAL A 101 11.91 15.93 -16.26
C VAL A 101 12.83 14.74 -15.97
N ALA A 102 14.09 14.78 -16.42
CA ALA A 102 15.06 13.72 -16.15
C ALA A 102 15.32 13.56 -14.64
N ASP A 103 15.46 14.67 -13.91
CA ASP A 103 15.66 14.67 -12.46
C ASP A 103 14.44 14.10 -11.72
N LEU A 104 13.22 14.49 -12.11
CA LEU A 104 11.98 13.94 -11.54
C LEU A 104 11.81 12.44 -11.83
N VAL A 105 12.15 11.99 -13.03
CA VAL A 105 12.18 10.56 -13.37
C VAL A 105 13.20 9.81 -12.50
N GLY A 106 14.37 10.41 -12.26
CA GLY A 106 15.39 9.89 -11.34
C GLY A 106 14.83 9.70 -9.93
N GLN A 107 14.16 10.73 -9.39
CA GLN A 107 13.53 10.66 -8.07
C GLN A 107 12.45 9.58 -7.98
N LEU A 108 11.60 9.42 -9.01
CA LEU A 108 10.62 8.32 -9.04
C LEU A 108 11.28 6.93 -9.04
N ALA A 109 12.45 6.79 -9.65
CA ALA A 109 13.22 5.55 -9.64
C ALA A 109 13.92 5.31 -8.29
N ASP A 110 14.33 6.37 -7.59
CA ASP A 110 14.81 6.27 -6.21
C ASP A 110 13.68 5.88 -5.25
N TRP A 111 12.48 6.44 -5.42
CA TRP A 111 11.29 6.09 -4.63
C TRP A 111 10.88 4.63 -4.82
N ASP A 112 10.86 4.15 -6.07
CA ASP A 112 10.60 2.74 -6.41
C ASP A 112 11.60 1.79 -5.71
N ARG A 113 12.90 2.10 -5.78
CA ARG A 113 13.94 1.34 -5.08
C ARG A 113 13.79 1.40 -3.57
N ALA A 114 13.33 2.51 -3.02
CA ALA A 114 13.08 2.63 -1.60
C ALA A 114 11.88 1.78 -1.16
N LEU A 115 10.80 1.73 -1.96
CA LEU A 115 9.65 0.84 -1.71
C LEU A 115 10.05 -0.63 -1.74
N ASP A 116 10.89 -1.03 -2.68
CA ASP A 116 11.47 -2.38 -2.72
C ASP A 116 12.28 -2.71 -1.47
N ARG A 117 13.10 -1.76 -1.00
CA ARG A 117 13.85 -1.91 0.25
C ARG A 117 12.91 -2.01 1.45
N LEU A 118 11.88 -1.16 1.51
CA LEU A 118 10.87 -1.20 2.56
C LEU A 118 10.19 -2.58 2.61
N GLY A 119 9.76 -3.13 1.47
CA GLY A 119 9.14 -4.46 1.41
C GLY A 119 10.03 -5.56 1.97
N LYS A 120 11.34 -5.53 1.67
CA LYS A 120 12.33 -6.45 2.23
C LYS A 120 12.49 -6.26 3.74
N THR A 121 12.59 -5.01 4.20
CA THR A 121 12.72 -4.66 5.62
C THR A 121 11.49 -5.11 6.42
N LEU A 122 10.28 -4.84 5.91
CA LEU A 122 9.03 -5.27 6.55
C LEU A 122 8.92 -6.79 6.63
N THR A 123 9.29 -7.50 5.56
CA THR A 123 9.31 -8.97 5.54
C THR A 123 10.30 -9.54 6.57
N ALA A 124 11.48 -8.94 6.68
CA ALA A 124 12.48 -9.32 7.66
C ALA A 124 11.99 -9.05 9.10
N ALA A 125 11.44 -7.86 9.36
CA ALA A 125 10.89 -7.48 10.66
C ALA A 125 9.70 -8.37 11.09
N ALA A 126 8.87 -8.80 10.14
CA ALA A 126 7.77 -9.74 10.40
C ALA A 126 8.25 -11.14 10.81
N ARG A 127 9.52 -11.50 10.53
CA ARG A 127 10.13 -12.81 10.84
C ARG A 127 9.32 -13.97 10.25
N ALA A 128 9.07 -13.90 8.94
CA ALA A 128 8.31 -14.88 8.15
C ALA A 128 6.83 -15.06 8.53
N ARG A 129 6.25 -14.10 9.28
CA ARG A 129 4.80 -14.07 9.54
C ARG A 129 4.10 -13.15 8.55
N PRO A 130 2.77 -13.31 8.36
CA PRO A 130 1.97 -12.34 7.65
C PRO A 130 2.16 -10.94 8.26
N LEU A 131 2.27 -9.93 7.41
CA LEU A 131 2.29 -8.54 7.86
C LEU A 131 0.94 -8.20 8.50
N PRO A 132 0.93 -7.44 9.60
CA PRO A 132 -0.31 -6.92 10.14
C PRO A 132 -0.94 -5.93 9.14
N ASP A 133 -2.27 -5.86 9.13
CA ASP A 133 -3.04 -5.08 8.14
C ASP A 133 -2.64 -3.61 8.09
N TRP A 134 -2.30 -3.02 9.23
CA TRP A 134 -1.86 -1.62 9.32
C TRP A 134 -0.55 -1.39 8.55
N ALA A 135 0.44 -2.28 8.69
CA ALA A 135 1.74 -2.16 8.04
C ALA A 135 1.62 -2.40 6.53
N ALA A 136 0.81 -3.40 6.15
CA ALA A 136 0.50 -3.66 4.75
C ALA A 136 -0.25 -2.48 4.10
N THR A 137 -1.14 -1.82 4.85
CA THR A 137 -1.87 -0.64 4.37
C THR A 137 -0.95 0.55 4.20
N ALA A 138 -0.04 0.82 5.14
CA ALA A 138 0.95 1.88 5.01
C ALA A 138 1.80 1.72 3.75
N ALA A 139 2.37 0.53 3.52
CA ALA A 139 3.14 0.25 2.31
C ALA A 139 2.32 0.43 1.00
N ARG A 140 1.04 0.03 1.01
CA ARG A 140 0.13 0.24 -0.13
C ARG A 140 -0.18 1.72 -0.39
N THR A 141 -0.33 2.52 0.67
CA THR A 141 -0.55 3.96 0.56
C THR A 141 0.63 4.63 -0.12
N GLU A 142 1.86 4.27 0.25
CA GLU A 142 3.08 4.83 -0.35
C GLU A 142 3.25 4.43 -1.82
N GLU A 143 2.99 3.16 -2.14
CA GLU A 143 2.93 2.70 -3.53
C GLU A 143 1.89 3.48 -4.36
N ALA A 144 0.71 3.75 -3.78
CA ALA A 144 -0.33 4.54 -4.43
C ALA A 144 0.09 6.00 -4.64
N ARG A 145 0.76 6.62 -3.66
CA ARG A 145 1.33 7.98 -3.77
C ARG A 145 2.35 8.05 -4.91
N ARG A 146 3.29 7.11 -4.95
CA ARG A 146 4.29 7.03 -6.03
C ARG A 146 3.66 6.86 -7.41
N ARG A 147 2.63 6.02 -7.53
CA ARG A 147 1.88 5.85 -8.79
C ARG A 147 1.18 7.14 -9.22
N ARG A 148 0.60 7.87 -8.27
CA ARG A 148 -0.02 9.18 -8.51
C ARG A 148 1.02 10.19 -9.00
N ALA A 149 2.15 10.31 -8.31
CA ALA A 149 3.25 11.18 -8.72
C ALA A 149 3.72 10.89 -10.16
N ARG A 150 3.89 9.60 -10.51
CA ARG A 150 4.20 9.19 -11.89
C ARG A 150 3.12 9.61 -12.89
N GLN A 151 1.86 9.46 -12.53
CA GLN A 151 0.75 9.86 -13.41
C GLN A 151 0.73 11.37 -13.62
N THR A 152 0.87 12.16 -12.56
CA THR A 152 0.98 13.61 -12.61
C THR A 152 2.12 14.05 -13.53
N LEU A 153 3.30 13.42 -13.42
CA LEU A 153 4.43 13.70 -14.30
C LEU A 153 4.10 13.48 -15.78
N LEU A 154 3.48 12.35 -16.11
CA LEU A 154 3.09 12.03 -17.48
C LEU A 154 2.05 13.01 -18.03
N GLU A 155 1.08 13.40 -17.20
CA GLU A 155 0.04 14.36 -17.57
C GLU A 155 0.63 15.75 -17.82
N ALA A 156 1.49 16.24 -16.93
CA ALA A 156 2.16 17.53 -17.08
C ALA A 156 3.01 17.58 -18.37
N ILE A 157 3.78 16.53 -18.65
CA ILE A 157 4.57 16.43 -19.89
C ILE A 157 3.66 16.49 -21.12
N ALA A 158 2.57 15.72 -21.12
CA ALA A 158 1.62 15.72 -22.23
C ALA A 158 0.99 17.10 -22.44
N LEU A 159 0.51 17.73 -21.37
CA LEU A 159 -0.08 19.08 -21.42
C LEU A 159 0.92 20.10 -21.95
N HIS A 160 2.15 20.09 -21.45
CA HIS A 160 3.20 21.01 -21.87
C HIS A 160 3.51 20.91 -23.37
N HIS A 161 3.57 19.68 -23.91
CA HIS A 161 3.77 19.47 -25.33
C HIS A 161 2.58 19.92 -26.19
N HIS A 162 1.35 19.77 -25.70
CA HIS A 162 0.15 20.12 -26.46
C HIS A 162 -0.19 21.61 -26.41
N ARG A 163 0.16 22.32 -25.33
CA ARG A 163 -0.12 23.75 -25.17
C ARG A 163 0.81 24.63 -26.01
N GLY A 164 1.98 24.11 -26.36
CA GLY A 164 3.01 24.83 -27.09
C GLY A 164 3.62 25.98 -26.27
N PRO A 165 4.72 26.59 -26.72
CA PRO A 165 5.28 27.75 -26.03
C PRO A 165 4.26 28.89 -26.01
N ALA A 166 4.00 29.47 -24.84
CA ALA A 166 3.19 30.67 -24.74
C ALA A 166 3.72 31.74 -25.71
N PRO A 167 2.85 32.42 -26.48
CA PRO A 167 3.29 33.43 -27.43
C PRO A 167 4.08 34.52 -26.70
N ASP A 168 5.25 34.88 -27.24
CA ASP A 168 6.11 35.91 -26.66
C ASP A 168 5.29 37.21 -26.53
N PRO A 169 5.12 37.80 -25.33
CA PRO A 169 4.39 39.05 -25.17
C PRO A 169 4.98 40.20 -26.00
N ARG A 170 6.24 40.11 -26.43
CA ARG A 170 6.90 41.07 -27.35
C ARG A 170 6.53 40.88 -28.82
N THR A 171 5.93 39.75 -29.18
CA THR A 171 5.42 39.48 -30.54
C THR A 171 3.95 39.85 -30.71
N ARG A 172 3.28 40.39 -29.67
CA ARG A 172 1.98 41.05 -29.82
C ARG A 172 2.19 42.41 -30.50
N HIS A 173 2.24 42.41 -31.83
CA HIS A 173 2.09 43.64 -32.59
C HIS A 173 0.67 44.19 -32.39
N PRO A 174 0.51 45.44 -31.93
CA PRO A 174 -0.77 46.13 -32.02
C PRO A 174 -1.04 46.42 -33.49
N TRP A 175 -2.13 45.88 -34.02
CA TRP A 175 -2.74 46.37 -35.25
C TRP A 175 -3.53 47.64 -34.96
#